data_AF-A0A7Z9NT58-F1
#
_entry.id   AF-A0A7Z9NT58-F1
#
_cell.length_a   1.000
_cell.length_b   1.000
_cell.length_c   1.000
_cell.angle_alpha   90.00
_cell.angle_beta   90.00
_cell.angle_gamma   90.00
#
_symmetry.space_group_name_H-M   'P 1'
#
loop_
_entity.id
_entity.type
_entity.pdbx_description
1 polymer ?
#
loop_
_entity_poly.entity_id
_entity_poly.type
_entity_poly.pdbx_seq_one_letter_code
_entity_poly.pdbx_strand_id
1 'polypeptide(L)' 'ETLRKMKHVVGVAGGSDKIEALKAALKGGFIHSLITDEVTARALLF' A
#
# COMPACT_ATOMS: atom_id res chain seq x y z
N GLU A 1 9.57 11.21 -4.92
CA GLU A 1 9.77 11.32 -6.38
C GLU A 1 10.18 10.00 -7.04
N THR A 2 11.30 9.38 -6.65
CA THR A 2 11.88 8.20 -7.33
C THR A 2 10.93 7.02 -7.48
N LEU A 3 10.21 6.63 -6.42
CA LEU A 3 9.31 5.48 -6.46
C LEU A 3 8.18 5.64 -7.49
N ARG A 4 7.64 6.87 -7.64
CA ARG A 4 6.57 7.16 -8.62
C ARG A 4 7.04 7.07 -10.08
N LYS A 5 8.36 7.12 -10.32
CA LYS A 5 8.96 7.01 -11.67
C LYS A 5 9.35 5.58 -12.01
N MET A 6 9.36 4.66 -11.03
CA MET A 6 9.67 3.26 -11.27
C MET A 6 8.52 2.59 -12.02
N LYS A 7 8.88 1.72 -12.97
CA LYS A 7 7.90 0.95 -13.76
C LYS A 7 6.96 0.11 -12.89
N HIS A 8 7.48 -0.45 -11.79
CA HIS A 8 6.71 -1.29 -10.89
C HIS A 8 7.34 -1.28 -9.48
N VAL A 9 6.50 -1.21 -8.45
CA VAL A 9 6.90 -1.11 -7.03
C VAL A 9 6.00 -2.04 -6.25
N VAL A 10 6.61 -2.96 -5.51
CA VAL A 10 5.92 -3.90 -4.62
C VAL A 10 6.14 -3.45 -3.19
N GLY A 11 5.07 -3.16 -2.46
CA GLY A 11 5.08 -2.87 -1.03
C GLY A 11 4.80 -4.12 -0.22
N VAL A 12 5.43 -4.23 0.95
CA VAL A 12 5.13 -5.28 1.95
C VAL A 12 4.87 -4.59 3.27
N ALA A 13 3.64 -4.69 3.77
CA ALA A 13 3.24 -4.06 5.02
C ALA A 13 1.94 -4.68 5.54
N GLY A 14 1.74 -4.63 6.84
CA GLY A 14 0.54 -5.11 7.53
C GLY A 14 0.41 -4.47 8.90
N GLY A 15 -0.80 -4.52 9.46
CA GLY A 15 -1.19 -3.90 10.72
C GLY A 15 -2.26 -2.81 10.56
N SER A 16 -3.20 -2.77 11.51
CA SER A 16 -4.28 -1.78 11.55
C SER A 16 -3.79 -0.35 11.75
N ASP A 17 -2.62 -0.17 12.37
CA ASP A 17 -1.96 1.11 12.57
C ASP A 17 -1.47 1.76 11.25
N LYS A 18 -1.38 0.98 10.17
CA LYS A 18 -0.82 1.43 8.88
C LYS A 18 -1.87 1.69 7.80
N ILE A 19 -3.16 1.53 8.09
CA ILE A 19 -4.23 1.60 7.08
C ILE A 19 -4.24 2.94 6.35
N GLU A 20 -4.22 4.06 7.10
CA GLU A 20 -4.23 5.39 6.47
C GLU A 20 -2.98 5.64 5.62
N ALA A 21 -1.81 5.23 6.10
CA ALA A 21 -0.56 5.35 5.35
C ALA A 21 -0.59 4.52 4.06
N LEU A 22 -1.12 3.29 4.11
CA LEU A 22 -1.24 2.40 2.95
C LEU A 22 -2.27 2.94 1.95
N LYS A 23 -3.43 3.45 2.41
CA LYS A 23 -4.43 4.12 1.56
C LYS A 23 -3.79 5.29 0.81
N ALA A 24 -3.01 6.13 1.50
CA ALA A 24 -2.32 7.25 0.89
C ALA A 24 -1.24 6.81 -0.11
N ALA A 25 -0.43 5.81 0.22
CA ALA A 25 0.63 5.31 -0.66
C ALA A 25 0.08 4.68 -1.95
N LEU A 26 -1.01 3.91 -1.85
CA LEU A 26 -1.73 3.33 -2.99
C LEU A 26 -2.37 4.42 -3.85
N LYS A 27 -3.15 5.33 -3.24
CA LYS A 27 -3.81 6.44 -3.97
C LYS A 27 -2.81 7.40 -4.62
N GLY A 28 -1.67 7.62 -3.97
CA GLY A 28 -0.59 8.48 -4.48
C GLY A 28 0.27 7.85 -5.57
N GLY A 29 0.04 6.57 -5.92
CA GLY A 29 0.80 5.85 -6.93
C GLY A 29 2.25 5.59 -6.54
N PHE A 30 2.54 5.51 -5.23
CA PHE A 30 3.87 5.15 -4.74
C PHE A 30 4.10 3.64 -4.74
N ILE A 31 3.02 2.86 -4.66
CA ILE A 31 3.03 1.39 -4.63
C ILE A 31 2.05 0.89 -5.69
N HIS A 32 2.46 -0.10 -6.48
CA HIS A 32 1.66 -0.69 -7.55
C HIS A 32 1.04 -2.02 -7.13
N SER A 33 1.77 -2.83 -6.36
CA SER A 33 1.31 -4.11 -5.79
C SER A 33 1.60 -4.14 -4.29
N LEU A 34 0.69 -4.68 -3.48
CA LEU A 34 0.84 -4.79 -2.03
C LEU A 34 0.73 -6.25 -1.58
N ILE A 35 1.72 -6.71 -0.81
CA ILE A 35 1.64 -7.93 -0.02
C ILE A 35 1.32 -7.54 1.42
N THR A 36 0.22 -8.09 1.96
CA THR A 36 -0.31 -7.74 3.28
C THR A 36 -1.05 -8.90 3.93
N ASP A 37 -1.39 -8.76 5.21
CA ASP A 37 -2.21 -9.74 5.95
C ASP A 37 -3.72 -9.53 5.70
N GLU A 38 -4.52 -10.53 6.08
CA GLU A 38 -5.97 -10.52 5.85
C GLU A 38 -6.68 -9.32 6.52
N VAL A 39 -6.29 -8.98 7.77
CA VAL A 39 -6.91 -7.90 8.53
C VAL A 39 -6.71 -6.57 7.81
N THR A 40 -5.48 -6.33 7.38
CA THR A 40 -5.10 -5.12 6.64
C THR A 40 -5.77 -5.08 5.28
N ALA A 41 -5.79 -6.18 4.53
CA ALA A 41 -6.47 -6.28 3.24
C ALA A 41 -7.96 -5.93 3.36
N ARG A 42 -8.65 -6.51 4.35
CA ARG A 42 -10.09 -6.23 4.59
C ARG A 42 -10.32 -4.75 4.91
N ALA A 43 -9.49 -4.14 5.75
CA ALA A 43 -9.60 -2.73 6.10
C ALA A 43 -9.25 -1.77 4.93
N LEU A 44 -8.55 -2.25 3.89
CA LEU A 44 -8.27 -1.49 2.68
C LEU A 44 -9.37 -1.60 1.61
N LEU A 45 -10.20 -2.65 1.66
CA LEU A 45 -11.32 -2.85 0.72
C LEU A 45 -12.51 -1.92 1.02
N PHE A 46 -12.66 -1.47 2.27
CA PHE A 46 -13.73 -0.60 2.75
C PHE A 46 -13.18 0.75 3.24
#